data_AF-A0A564FRI4-F1
#
_entry.id   AF-A0A564FRI4-F1
#
_cell.length_a   1.000
_cell.length_b   1.000
_cell.length_c   1.000
_cell.angle_alpha   90.00
_cell.angle_beta   90.00
_cell.angle_gamma   90.00
#
_symmetry.space_group_name_H-M   'P 1'
#
loop_
_entity.id
_entity.type
_entity.pdbx_description
1 polymer ?
#
loop_
_entity_poly.entity_id
_entity_poly.type
_entity_poly.pdbx_seq_one_letter_code
_entity_poly.pdbx_strand_id
1 'polypeptide(L)'
;MKALTLFAALPLIAVSLGGAEAASRKAQVPNRFDGNWSIEVITESGSCDRAYRYGVRIEQGQASYPGGDFQISGRVTPNGAVRATISNSLGSANVVGRLAAGGYGNGTWTASGSNQCRGRWNAERRG
;
A
#
# COMPACT_ATOMS: atom_id res chain seq x y z
N MET A 1 78.13 -2.05 -32.31
CA MET A 1 77.00 -2.95 -31.98
C MET A 1 75.94 -2.08 -31.31
N LYS A 2 74.73 -2.03 -31.90
CA LYS A 2 73.67 -1.04 -31.63
C LYS A 2 73.20 -1.08 -30.18
N ALA A 3 73.14 0.10 -29.54
CA ALA A 3 72.46 0.34 -28.28
C ALA A 3 71.20 1.18 -28.57
N LEU A 4 70.01 0.68 -28.22
CA LEU A 4 68.74 1.41 -28.26
C LEU A 4 67.67 0.53 -27.60
N THR A 5 66.72 0.93 -26.76
CA THR A 5 66.46 2.11 -25.92
C THR A 5 65.31 1.66 -25.01
N LEU A 6 65.36 1.98 -23.71
CA LEU A 6 64.26 1.77 -22.77
C LEU A 6 63.10 2.73 -23.12
N PHE A 7 61.91 2.20 -23.40
CA PHE A 7 60.68 2.99 -23.51
C PHE A 7 59.87 2.87 -22.22
N ALA A 8 59.91 3.93 -21.41
CA ALA A 8 58.94 4.18 -20.36
C ALA A 8 57.63 4.68 -21.00
N ALA A 9 56.52 3.99 -20.76
CA ALA A 9 55.19 4.42 -21.19
C ALA A 9 54.39 4.92 -19.97
N LEU A 10 53.92 6.17 -20.06
CA LEU A 10 53.17 6.90 -19.03
C LEU A 10 51.77 6.29 -18.79
N PRO A 11 51.20 6.41 -17.57
CA PRO A 11 49.84 5.98 -17.29
C PRO A 11 48.82 6.98 -17.87
N LEU A 12 47.85 6.49 -18.63
CA LEU A 12 46.66 7.26 -19.03
C LEU A 12 45.74 7.42 -17.81
N ILE A 13 45.54 8.67 -17.37
CA ILE A 13 44.52 9.03 -16.38
C ILE A 13 43.21 9.25 -17.13
N ALA A 14 42.29 8.29 -17.05
CA ALA A 14 40.93 8.46 -17.55
C ALA A 14 40.11 9.25 -16.52
N VAL A 15 39.77 10.50 -16.85
CA VAL A 15 38.83 11.31 -16.07
C VAL A 15 37.42 10.87 -16.44
N SER A 16 36.75 10.12 -15.57
CA SER A 16 35.32 9.85 -15.66
C SER A 16 34.54 11.08 -15.19
N LEU A 17 33.91 11.78 -16.14
CA LEU A 17 32.84 12.74 -15.84
C LEU A 17 31.62 11.94 -15.36
N GLY A 18 31.59 11.63 -14.06
CA GLY A 18 30.41 11.08 -13.40
C GLY A 18 29.29 12.10 -13.46
N GLY A 19 28.31 11.88 -14.34
CA GLY A 19 27.09 12.69 -14.39
C GLY A 19 26.41 12.66 -13.02
N ALA A 20 26.17 13.84 -12.45
CA ALA A 20 25.37 13.98 -11.25
C ALA A 20 23.92 13.58 -11.58
N GLU A 21 23.58 12.31 -11.37
CA GLU A 21 22.21 11.85 -11.34
C GLU A 21 21.54 12.49 -10.12
N ALA A 22 21.00 13.69 -10.31
CA ALA A 22 20.12 14.33 -9.34
C ALA A 22 18.85 13.48 -9.25
N ALA A 23 18.88 12.46 -8.39
CA ALA A 23 17.74 11.66 -8.02
C ALA A 23 16.68 12.61 -7.46
N SER A 24 15.68 12.94 -8.29
CA SER A 24 14.53 13.73 -7.89
C SER A 24 13.76 12.91 -6.85
N ARG A 25 14.04 13.13 -5.57
CA ARG A 25 13.19 12.63 -4.49
C ARG A 25 11.85 13.31 -4.68
N LYS A 26 10.88 12.63 -5.29
CA LYS A 26 9.49 13.08 -5.26
C LYS A 26 9.10 13.16 -3.79
N ALA A 27 8.99 14.37 -3.26
CA ALA A 27 8.40 14.59 -1.95
C ALA A 27 6.97 14.03 -2.00
N GLN A 28 6.76 12.88 -1.36
CA GLN A 28 5.44 12.26 -1.32
C GLN A 28 4.58 13.09 -0.37
N VAL A 29 3.49 13.64 -0.90
CA VAL A 29 2.50 14.33 -0.07
C VAL A 29 1.81 13.27 0.80
N PRO A 30 1.90 13.35 2.14
CA PRO A 30 1.24 12.40 3.02
C PRO A 30 -0.26 12.38 2.70
N ASN A 31 -0.84 11.19 2.61
CA ASN A 31 -2.27 11.10 2.38
C ASN A 31 -2.95 11.54 3.67
N ARG A 32 -3.90 12.47 3.58
CA ARG A 32 -4.62 12.97 4.77
C ARG A 32 -5.37 11.88 5.55
N PHE A 33 -5.54 10.70 4.95
CA PHE A 33 -6.16 9.53 5.56
C PHE A 33 -5.13 8.56 6.17
N ASP A 34 -3.84 8.85 6.08
CA ASP A 34 -2.79 8.08 6.75
C ASP A 34 -3.00 8.10 8.28
N GLY A 35 -2.68 6.97 8.92
CA GLY A 35 -2.86 6.73 10.35
C GLY A 35 -3.60 5.43 10.67
N ASN A 36 -4.00 5.29 11.93
CA ASN A 36 -4.68 4.11 12.44
C ASN A 36 -6.19 4.27 12.35
N TRP A 37 -6.87 3.19 11.96
CA TRP A 37 -8.31 3.12 11.79
C TRP A 37 -8.86 1.86 12.44
N SER A 38 -10.06 1.97 12.98
CA SER A 38 -10.90 0.84 13.36
C SER A 38 -11.92 0.62 12.27
N ILE A 39 -11.92 -0.55 11.64
CA ILE A 39 -12.86 -0.95 10.61
C ILE A 39 -13.83 -1.95 11.20
N GLU A 40 -15.11 -1.60 11.25
CA GLU A 40 -16.18 -2.50 11.58
C GLU A 40 -16.74 -3.11 10.30
N VAL A 41 -16.71 -4.43 10.20
CA VAL A 41 -17.22 -5.21 9.07
C VAL A 41 -18.54 -5.82 9.50
N ILE A 42 -19.58 -5.62 8.72
CA ILE A 42 -20.94 -6.10 9.00
C ILE A 42 -21.38 -6.97 7.84
N THR A 43 -21.75 -8.22 8.13
CA THR A 43 -22.33 -9.16 7.19
C THR A 43 -23.84 -8.95 7.12
N GLU A 44 -24.35 -8.63 5.94
CA GLU A 44 -25.79 -8.43 5.70
C GLU A 44 -26.42 -9.64 4.98
N SER A 45 -25.62 -10.46 4.30
CA SER A 45 -26.06 -11.64 3.56
C SER A 45 -24.94 -12.67 3.47
N GLY A 46 -25.29 -13.95 3.60
CA GLY A 46 -24.36 -15.09 3.60
C GLY A 46 -24.23 -15.76 4.98
N SER A 47 -23.32 -16.72 5.09
CA SER A 47 -23.08 -17.55 6.28
C SER A 47 -21.90 -17.09 7.15
N CYS A 48 -21.23 -16.00 6.79
CA CYS A 48 -20.12 -15.44 7.58
C CYS A 48 -20.61 -14.91 8.93
N ASP A 49 -19.73 -14.81 9.93
CA ASP A 49 -20.18 -14.24 11.21
C ASP A 49 -20.63 -12.78 11.02
N ARG A 50 -21.51 -12.36 11.93
CA ARG A 50 -22.33 -11.16 11.73
C ARG A 50 -21.53 -9.87 11.70
N ALA A 51 -20.55 -9.72 12.59
CA ALA A 51 -19.76 -8.51 12.66
C ALA A 51 -18.39 -8.74 13.30
N TYR A 52 -17.38 -8.03 12.79
CA TYR A 52 -16.02 -8.05 13.30
C TYR A 52 -15.43 -6.64 13.30
N ARG A 53 -14.37 -6.43 14.08
CA ARG A 53 -13.65 -5.16 14.10
C ARG A 53 -12.15 -5.39 13.94
N TYR A 54 -11.54 -4.69 12.99
CA TYR A 54 -10.12 -4.80 12.66
C TYR A 54 -9.41 -3.46 12.82
N GLY A 55 -8.22 -3.48 13.41
CA GLY A 55 -7.31 -2.34 13.40
C GLY A 55 -6.51 -2.30 12.10
N VAL A 56 -6.78 -1.32 11.24
CA VAL A 56 -6.10 -1.13 9.95
C VAL A 56 -5.18 0.08 10.03
N ARG A 57 -3.98 -0.04 9.46
CA ARG A 57 -3.06 1.09 9.27
C ARG A 57 -3.10 1.53 7.82
N ILE A 58 -3.20 2.84 7.59
CA ILE A 58 -3.06 3.45 6.27
C ILE A 58 -1.74 4.21 6.24
N GLU A 59 -0.88 3.86 5.30
CA GLU A 59 0.40 4.53 5.07
C GLU A 59 0.58 4.79 3.59
N GLN A 60 0.83 6.04 3.21
CA GLN A 60 0.93 6.45 1.80
C GLN A 60 -0.35 6.08 1.01
N GLY A 61 -1.49 6.07 1.69
CA GLY A 61 -2.77 5.60 1.17
C GLY A 61 -2.91 4.09 1.00
N GLN A 62 -1.92 3.28 1.36
CA GLN A 62 -2.01 1.81 1.31
C GLN A 62 -2.50 1.28 2.66
N ALA A 63 -3.49 0.40 2.64
CA ALA A 63 -4.04 -0.20 3.84
C ALA A 63 -3.32 -1.52 4.17
N SER A 64 -3.02 -1.75 5.45
CA SER A 64 -2.43 -2.99 5.96
C SER A 64 -3.09 -3.42 7.27
N TYR A 65 -3.09 -4.73 7.53
CA TYR A 65 -3.58 -5.34 8.75
C TYR A 65 -2.44 -6.11 9.45
N PRO A 66 -2.08 -5.77 10.70
CA PRO A 66 -0.95 -6.40 11.38
C PRO A 66 -1.19 -7.84 11.85
N GLY A 67 -2.44 -8.32 11.88
CA GLY A 67 -2.75 -9.68 12.35
C GLY A 67 -2.36 -10.79 11.39
N GLY A 68 -2.11 -10.48 10.10
CA GLY A 68 -1.52 -11.42 9.14
C GLY A 68 -2.47 -12.50 8.57
N ASP A 69 -3.71 -12.60 9.03
CA ASP A 69 -4.68 -13.61 8.57
C ASP A 69 -5.16 -13.40 7.12
N PHE A 70 -4.96 -12.20 6.58
CA PHE A 70 -5.33 -11.83 5.23
C PHE A 70 -4.42 -10.73 4.67
N GLN A 71 -4.34 -10.68 3.34
CA GLN A 71 -3.65 -9.64 2.61
C GLN A 71 -4.64 -8.59 2.11
N ILE A 72 -4.25 -7.33 2.16
CA ILE A 72 -5.00 -6.21 1.57
C ILE A 72 -4.22 -5.71 0.35
N SER A 73 -4.88 -5.61 -0.80
CA SER A 73 -4.38 -4.99 -2.02
C SER A 73 -5.30 -3.86 -2.41
N GLY A 74 -4.77 -2.64 -2.56
CA GLY A 74 -5.57 -1.48 -2.93
C GLY A 74 -5.12 -0.21 -2.21
N ARG A 75 -5.91 0.86 -2.38
CA ARG A 75 -5.55 2.14 -1.79
C ARG A 75 -6.75 3.02 -1.45
N VAL A 76 -6.47 3.97 -0.57
CA VAL A 76 -7.25 5.18 -0.36
C VAL A 76 -6.63 6.29 -1.21
N THR A 77 -7.43 6.91 -2.06
CA THR A 77 -7.01 8.07 -2.84
C THR A 77 -6.99 9.34 -1.99
N PRO A 78 -6.33 10.43 -2.43
CA PRO A 78 -6.32 11.70 -1.68
C PRO A 78 -7.71 12.33 -1.46
N ASN A 79 -8.71 11.99 -2.28
CA ASN A 79 -10.10 12.42 -2.10
C ASN A 79 -10.92 11.47 -1.20
N GLY A 80 -10.29 10.43 -0.65
CA GLY A 80 -10.90 9.51 0.32
C GLY A 80 -11.59 8.30 -0.30
N ALA A 81 -11.62 8.14 -1.63
CA ALA A 81 -12.18 6.95 -2.24
C ALA A 81 -11.35 5.71 -1.88
N VAL A 82 -12.03 4.66 -1.45
CA VAL A 82 -11.45 3.38 -1.07
C VAL A 82 -11.77 2.36 -2.15
N ARG A 83 -10.74 1.69 -2.66
CA ARG A 83 -10.88 0.48 -3.49
C ARG A 83 -9.80 -0.50 -3.07
N ALA A 84 -10.23 -1.68 -2.63
CA ALA A 84 -9.33 -2.74 -2.21
C ALA A 84 -9.90 -4.13 -2.51
N THR A 85 -9.01 -5.10 -2.53
CA THR A 85 -9.29 -6.53 -2.47
C THR A 85 -8.63 -7.08 -1.22
N ILE A 86 -9.39 -7.83 -0.43
CA ILE A 86 -8.88 -8.58 0.71
C ILE A 86 -8.84 -10.04 0.31
N SER A 87 -7.76 -10.77 0.58
CA SER A 87 -7.64 -12.18 0.18
C SER A 87 -6.94 -13.02 1.24
N ASN A 88 -7.36 -14.28 1.34
CA ASN A 88 -6.71 -15.32 2.14
C ASN A 88 -6.82 -16.67 1.41
N SER A 89 -6.52 -17.78 2.10
CA SER A 89 -6.61 -19.14 1.54
C SER A 89 -8.02 -19.60 1.18
N LEU A 90 -9.07 -18.94 1.70
CA LEU A 90 -10.47 -19.34 1.52
C LEU A 90 -11.19 -18.54 0.42
N GLY A 91 -10.62 -17.42 -0.02
CA GLY A 91 -11.22 -16.59 -1.07
C GLY A 91 -10.76 -15.15 -1.06
N SER A 92 -11.56 -14.29 -1.67
CA SER A 92 -11.29 -12.85 -1.75
C SER A 92 -12.55 -12.01 -1.59
N ALA A 93 -12.41 -10.78 -1.11
CA ALA A 93 -13.47 -9.81 -0.98
C ALA A 93 -13.11 -8.48 -1.64
N ASN A 94 -13.98 -8.00 -2.51
CA ASN A 94 -13.89 -6.66 -3.08
C ASN A 94 -14.46 -5.66 -2.08
N VAL A 95 -13.75 -4.56 -1.84
CA VAL A 95 -14.11 -3.51 -0.89
C VAL A 95 -14.12 -2.18 -1.61
N VAL A 96 -15.22 -1.45 -1.45
CA VAL A 96 -15.36 -0.08 -1.98
C VAL A 96 -15.98 0.83 -0.93
N GLY A 97 -15.69 2.12 -1.00
CA GLY A 97 -16.33 3.12 -0.14
C GLY A 97 -15.57 4.43 -0.10
N ARG A 98 -15.72 5.17 1.00
CA ARG A 98 -15.09 6.48 1.15
C ARG A 98 -14.77 6.81 2.62
N LEU A 99 -13.60 7.41 2.84
CA LEU A 99 -13.22 8.07 4.07
C LEU A 99 -13.50 9.56 3.98
N ALA A 100 -14.00 10.13 5.07
CA ALA A 100 -14.27 11.55 5.23
C ALA A 100 -13.19 12.21 6.09
N ALA A 101 -13.00 13.51 5.84
CA ALA A 101 -12.02 14.32 6.57
C ALA A 101 -12.23 14.32 8.09
N GLY A 102 -13.46 14.11 8.55
CA GLY A 102 -13.83 14.08 9.97
C GLY A 102 -13.46 12.78 10.69
N GLY A 103 -12.65 11.90 10.09
CA GLY A 103 -12.18 10.69 10.77
C GLY A 103 -13.22 9.56 10.81
N TYR A 104 -14.14 9.55 9.86
CA TYR A 104 -15.12 8.47 9.69
C TYR A 104 -15.17 8.01 8.23
N GLY A 105 -15.76 6.86 7.99
CA GLY A 105 -15.96 6.36 6.63
C GLY A 105 -16.93 5.20 6.59
N ASN A 106 -17.36 4.85 5.39
CA ASN A 106 -18.19 3.66 5.18
C ASN A 106 -18.11 3.19 3.74
N GLY A 107 -18.64 2.00 3.52
CA GLY A 107 -18.81 1.44 2.20
C GLY A 107 -19.38 0.03 2.23
N THR A 108 -19.10 -0.72 1.17
CA THR A 108 -19.59 -2.08 0.98
C THR A 108 -18.44 -3.03 0.67
N TRP A 109 -18.72 -4.30 0.89
CA TRP A 109 -17.83 -5.39 0.52
C TRP A 109 -18.62 -6.56 -0.04
N THR A 110 -17.96 -7.36 -0.89
CA THR A 110 -18.54 -8.58 -1.45
C THR A 110 -17.45 -9.63 -1.58
N ALA A 111 -17.64 -10.74 -0.88
CA ALA A 111 -16.76 -11.90 -0.90
C ALA A 111 -17.11 -12.86 -2.04
N SER A 112 -16.08 -13.55 -2.50
CA SER A 112 -16.08 -14.59 -3.53
C SER A 112 -15.20 -15.74 -3.06
N GLY A 113 -15.46 -16.95 -3.55
CA GLY A 113 -14.83 -18.18 -3.07
C GLY A 113 -15.78 -18.99 -2.19
N SER A 114 -15.24 -19.62 -1.14
CA SER A 114 -15.96 -20.62 -0.33
C SER A 114 -17.14 -20.04 0.47
N ASN A 115 -17.09 -18.74 0.79
CA ASN A 115 -18.17 -18.04 1.49
C ASN A 115 -18.63 -16.83 0.68
N GLN A 116 -19.80 -16.94 0.04
CA GLN A 116 -20.43 -15.85 -0.72
C GLN A 116 -21.18 -14.89 0.21
N CYS A 117 -20.41 -14.10 0.96
CA CYS A 117 -20.97 -13.10 1.87
C CYS A 117 -20.85 -11.69 1.29
N ARG A 118 -21.72 -10.80 1.74
CA ARG A 118 -21.65 -9.38 1.42
C ARG A 118 -22.21 -8.56 2.57
N GLY A 119 -21.84 -7.31 2.57
CA GLY A 119 -22.44 -6.34 3.46
C GLY A 119 -21.74 -5.00 3.40
N ARG A 120 -21.65 -4.38 4.56
CA ARG A 120 -21.16 -3.02 4.72
C ARG A 120 -20.01 -2.95 5.71
N TRP A 121 -19.32 -1.82 5.67
CA TRP A 121 -18.29 -1.50 6.66
C TRP A 121 -18.42 -0.06 7.12
N ASN A 122 -18.01 0.19 8.36
CA ASN A 122 -17.83 1.52 8.93
C ASN A 122 -16.37 1.67 9.34
N ALA A 123 -15.85 2.89 9.29
CA ALA A 123 -14.49 3.21 9.71
C ALA A 123 -14.49 4.40 10.66
N GLU A 124 -13.62 4.32 11.66
CA GLU A 124 -13.36 5.38 12.62
C GLU A 124 -11.85 5.55 12.78
N ARG A 125 -11.38 6.79 12.71
CA ARG A 125 -9.98 7.11 12.94
C ARG A 125 -9.63 6.90 14.41
N ARG A 126 -8.44 6.40 14.68
CA ARG A 126 -7.90 6.19 16.02
C ARG A 126 -6.64 7.05 16.18
N GLY A 127 -6.64 7.89 17.21
CA GLY A 127 -5.61 8.92 17.44
C GLY A 127 -6.11 10.30 17.09
#